data_AF-A0A0K1Q9V9-F1
#
_entry.id   AF-A0A0K1Q9V9-F1
#
_cell.length_a   1.000
_cell.length_b   1.000
_cell.length_c   1.000
_cell.angle_alpha   90.00
_cell.angle_beta   90.00
_cell.angle_gamma   90.00
#
_symmetry.space_group_name_H-M   'P 1'
#
loop_
_entity.id
_entity.type
_entity.pdbx_description
1 polymer ?
#
loop_
_entity_poly.entity_id
_entity_poly.type
_entity_poly.pdbx_seq_one_letter_code
_entity_poly.pdbx_strand_id
1 'polypeptide(L)'
;MSAKTGRGLFFRIRVGILLTILFFVVLYAVRDFRSRNARKDWKTTLDVAVVLLRAGPVDDDAVRRPASEERSFIEGRSEESGRIGVVTAELDTSMADLLLVVTAHELMHTLGASDRYDSTRRTLIPAGLAEPDRMPLYPQRFAEIMARNRVIAPGRETVPESIDQLVVGAQTAAEIGWTPAP
;
A
#
# COMPACT_ATOMS: atom_id res chain seq x y z
N MET A 1 -0.33 -42.15 52.17
CA MET A 1 -0.89 -40.85 51.75
C MET A 1 0.27 -39.93 51.37
N SER A 2 0.45 -39.55 50.09
CA SER A 2 1.13 -38.32 49.63
C SER A 2 1.62 -38.51 48.18
N ALA A 3 0.78 -38.16 47.20
CA ALA A 3 1.20 -37.99 45.79
C ALA A 3 0.31 -37.00 45.00
N LYS A 4 -0.68 -36.35 45.65
CA LYS A 4 -1.63 -35.46 44.96
C LYS A 4 -1.15 -34.00 44.89
N THR A 5 -0.13 -33.62 45.66
CA THR A 5 0.28 -32.21 45.83
C THR A 5 1.09 -31.64 44.66
N GLY A 6 1.81 -32.49 43.90
CA GLY A 6 2.69 -32.04 42.81
C GLY A 6 1.98 -31.65 41.50
N ARG A 7 0.86 -32.32 41.15
CA ARG A 7 0.13 -32.06 39.90
C ARG A 7 -0.59 -30.70 39.90
N GLY A 8 -1.16 -30.31 41.04
CA GLY A 8 -1.86 -29.03 41.17
C GLY A 8 -0.92 -27.82 41.09
N LEU A 9 0.29 -27.96 41.63
CA LEU A 9 1.32 -26.92 41.56
C LEU A 9 1.86 -26.77 40.14
N PHE A 10 2.16 -27.89 39.45
CA PHE A 10 2.62 -27.87 38.06
C PHE A 10 1.57 -27.27 37.11
N PHE A 11 0.30 -27.63 37.30
CA PHE A 11 -0.81 -27.05 36.55
C PHE A 11 -0.91 -25.53 36.79
N ARG A 12 -0.86 -25.07 38.04
CA ARG A 12 -0.91 -23.64 38.39
C ARG A 12 0.28 -22.85 37.83
N ILE A 13 1.49 -23.40 37.88
CA ILE A 13 2.69 -22.77 37.28
C ILE A 13 2.52 -22.67 35.76
N ARG A 14 2.12 -23.77 35.10
CA ARG A 14 1.90 -23.78 33.66
C ARG A 14 0.82 -22.78 33.23
N VAL A 15 -0.31 -22.74 33.95
CA VAL A 15 -1.39 -21.78 33.69
C VAL A 15 -0.88 -20.35 33.90
N GLY A 16 -0.11 -20.10 34.96
CA GLY A 16 0.51 -18.79 35.21
C GLY A 16 1.44 -18.33 34.08
N ILE A 17 2.30 -19.22 33.58
CA ILE A 17 3.17 -18.95 32.42
C ILE A 17 2.32 -18.65 31.18
N LEU A 18 1.32 -19.49 30.88
CA LEU A 18 0.46 -19.29 29.70
C LEU A 18 -0.35 -17.99 29.77
N LEU A 19 -0.89 -17.65 30.94
CA LEU A 19 -1.60 -16.38 31.14
C LEU A 19 -0.67 -15.17 31.02
N THR A 20 0.58 -15.30 31.46
CA THR A 20 1.59 -14.23 31.32
C THR A 20 1.96 -14.03 29.86
N ILE A 21 2.22 -15.11 29.11
CA ILE A 21 2.47 -15.04 27.66
C ILE A 21 1.25 -14.44 26.95
N LEU A 22 0.04 -14.92 27.25
CA LEU A 22 -1.19 -14.40 26.67
C LEU A 22 -1.37 -12.91 26.96
N PHE A 23 -1.09 -12.46 28.19
CA PHE A 23 -1.15 -11.05 28.55
C PHE A 23 -0.22 -10.20 27.68
N PHE A 24 1.04 -10.60 27.50
CA PHE A 24 1.98 -9.87 26.64
C PHE A 24 1.59 -9.91 25.16
N VAL A 25 1.06 -11.02 24.66
CA VAL A 25 0.53 -11.13 23.29
C VAL A 25 -0.65 -10.19 23.07
N VAL A 26 -1.60 -10.15 24.01
CA VAL A 26 -2.75 -9.23 23.95
C VAL A 26 -2.29 -7.78 24.03
N LEU A 27 -1.35 -7.46 24.93
CA LEU A 27 -0.79 -6.11 25.04
C LEU A 27 -0.13 -5.67 23.72
N TYR A 28 0.66 -6.55 23.12
CA TYR A 28 1.29 -6.33 21.82
C TYR A 28 0.22 -6.10 20.73
N ALA A 29 -0.80 -6.97 20.66
CA ALA A 29 -1.87 -6.88 19.69
C ALA A 29 -2.67 -5.56 19.83
N VAL A 30 -2.98 -5.13 21.06
CA VAL A 30 -3.68 -3.85 21.31
C VAL A 30 -2.81 -2.66 20.90
N ARG A 31 -1.52 -2.69 21.23
CA ARG A 31 -0.57 -1.65 20.83
C ARG A 31 -0.45 -1.57 19.31
N ASP A 32 -0.32 -2.72 18.65
CA ASP A 32 -0.23 -2.80 17.19
C ASP A 32 -1.53 -2.29 16.54
N PHE A 33 -2.69 -2.73 17.00
CA PHE A 33 -3.98 -2.25 16.52
C PHE A 33 -4.14 -0.74 16.66
N ARG A 34 -3.80 -0.17 17.82
CA ARG A 34 -3.84 1.30 18.03
C ARG A 34 -2.86 2.03 17.13
N SER A 35 -1.64 1.51 16.96
CA SER A 35 -0.60 2.03 16.08
C SER A 35 -1.03 2.02 14.60
N ARG A 36 -1.81 1.03 14.18
CA ARG A 36 -2.41 0.95 12.83
C ARG A 36 -3.56 1.93 12.65
N ASN A 37 -4.48 2.00 13.61
CA ASN A 37 -5.61 2.93 13.52
C ASN A 37 -5.18 4.40 13.55
N ALA A 38 -4.14 4.75 14.30
CA ALA A 38 -3.63 6.12 14.34
C ALA A 38 -3.16 6.64 12.97
N ARG A 39 -2.70 5.76 12.06
CA ARG A 39 -2.27 6.15 10.70
C ARG A 39 -3.41 6.50 9.76
N LYS A 40 -4.60 6.01 10.07
CA LYS A 40 -5.83 6.22 9.29
C LYS A 40 -6.63 7.43 9.77
N ASP A 41 -6.23 8.02 10.91
CA ASP A 41 -6.87 9.23 11.44
C ASP A 41 -6.39 10.44 10.64
N TRP A 42 -7.29 11.02 9.85
CA TRP A 42 -7.06 12.20 9.03
C TRP A 42 -6.57 13.44 9.81
N LYS A 43 -6.76 13.47 11.14
CA LYS A 43 -6.24 14.53 12.01
C LYS A 43 -4.74 14.39 12.30
N THR A 44 -4.16 13.23 12.01
CA THR A 44 -2.74 12.95 12.23
C THR A 44 -2.01 13.07 10.90
N THR A 45 -1.16 14.09 10.76
CA THR A 45 -0.30 14.22 9.58
C THR A 45 0.66 13.05 9.51
N LEU A 46 0.75 12.41 8.33
CA LEU A 46 1.77 11.40 8.08
C LEU A 46 3.08 12.08 7.71
N ASP A 47 4.12 11.88 8.52
CA ASP A 47 5.47 12.31 8.18
C ASP A 47 6.05 11.36 7.13
N VAL A 48 6.11 11.82 5.88
CA VAL A 48 6.67 11.07 4.75
C VAL A 48 8.05 11.61 4.43
N ALA A 49 9.06 10.75 4.52
CA ALA A 49 10.41 11.03 4.04
C ALA A 49 10.60 10.37 2.67
N VAL A 50 10.78 11.18 1.62
CA VAL A 50 11.16 10.69 0.29
C VAL A 50 12.68 10.73 0.20
N VAL A 51 13.30 9.55 0.18
CA VAL A 51 14.76 9.42 0.07
C VAL A 51 15.10 8.93 -1.33
N LEU A 52 15.63 9.82 -2.17
CA LEU A 52 16.12 9.47 -3.50
C LEU A 52 17.51 8.85 -3.37
N LEU A 53 17.62 7.56 -3.67
CA LEU A 53 18.88 6.84 -3.67
C LEU A 53 19.33 6.60 -5.11
N ARG A 54 20.45 7.20 -5.52
CA ARG A 54 21.12 6.90 -6.79
C ARG A 54 22.25 5.92 -6.54
N ALA A 55 22.31 4.83 -7.30
CA ALA A 55 23.46 3.93 -7.31
C ALA A 55 24.50 4.43 -8.35
N GLY A 56 25.57 5.12 -7.91
CA GLY A 56 26.72 5.49 -8.77
C GLY A 56 27.44 6.79 -8.36
N PRO A 57 28.69 7.04 -8.84
CA PRO A 57 29.40 8.30 -8.63
C PRO A 57 28.73 9.47 -9.38
N VAL A 58 28.76 10.66 -8.78
CA VAL A 58 28.15 11.89 -9.33
C VAL A 58 29.18 12.63 -10.16
N ASP A 59 28.95 12.69 -11.47
CA ASP A 59 29.60 13.65 -12.38
C ASP A 59 28.66 14.84 -12.61
N ASP A 60 29.19 16.07 -12.60
CA ASP A 60 28.42 17.32 -12.68
C ASP A 60 27.68 17.47 -14.03
N ASP A 61 28.07 16.70 -15.04
CA ASP A 61 27.41 16.63 -16.36
C ASP A 61 26.15 15.75 -16.38
N ALA A 62 25.80 15.07 -15.28
CA ALA A 62 24.70 14.10 -15.23
C ALA A 62 23.28 14.72 -15.25
N VAL A 63 23.15 16.04 -15.30
CA VAL A 63 21.88 16.73 -15.64
C VAL A 63 21.74 16.83 -17.17
N ARG A 64 21.87 15.71 -17.88
CA ARG A 64 21.68 15.65 -19.35
C ARG A 64 20.66 14.59 -19.70
N ARG A 65 19.73 14.94 -20.61
CA ARG A 65 18.67 14.06 -21.12
C ARG A 65 19.25 12.76 -21.70
N PRO A 66 18.73 11.58 -21.35
CA PRO A 66 19.15 10.33 -21.98
C PRO A 66 18.59 10.18 -23.39
N ALA A 67 19.29 9.38 -24.19
CA ALA A 67 19.19 9.30 -25.65
C ALA A 67 18.55 7.99 -26.16
N SER A 68 17.71 7.30 -25.37
CA SER A 68 17.08 6.04 -25.78
C SER A 68 15.62 5.90 -25.33
N GLU A 69 14.76 5.42 -26.23
CA GLU A 69 13.30 5.23 -26.08
C GLU A 69 12.88 3.88 -25.44
N GLU A 70 13.81 3.07 -24.94
CA GLU A 70 13.49 1.73 -24.42
C GLU A 70 12.91 1.82 -23.00
N ARG A 71 11.62 1.47 -22.85
CA ARG A 71 10.84 1.63 -21.61
C ARG A 71 11.55 1.06 -20.39
N SER A 72 12.00 1.97 -19.57
CA SER A 72 12.76 1.77 -18.34
C SER A 72 11.93 1.21 -17.21
N PHE A 73 12.64 0.46 -16.36
CA PHE A 73 12.11 -0.34 -15.26
C PHE A 73 11.60 0.55 -14.12
N ILE A 74 10.34 0.33 -13.68
CA ILE A 74 9.78 0.90 -12.46
C ILE A 74 9.04 -0.21 -11.69
N GLU A 75 9.48 -0.49 -10.46
CA GLU A 75 8.85 -1.45 -9.56
C GLU A 75 8.66 -0.82 -8.18
N GLY A 76 7.44 -0.94 -7.65
CA GLY A 76 7.11 -0.57 -6.28
C GLY A 76 6.94 -1.82 -5.42
N ARG A 77 7.40 -1.76 -4.18
CA ARG A 77 7.13 -2.77 -3.15
C ARG A 77 6.88 -2.07 -1.84
N SER A 78 5.77 -2.40 -1.22
CA SER A 78 5.47 -2.01 0.16
C SER A 78 5.34 -3.24 1.02
N GLU A 79 5.76 -3.13 2.28
CA GLU A 79 5.46 -4.16 3.25
C GLU A 79 3.94 -4.27 3.43
N GLU A 80 3.39 -5.47 3.30
CA GLU A 80 1.98 -5.73 3.57
C GLU A 80 1.68 -5.30 5.02
N SER A 81 0.89 -4.23 5.18
CA SER A 81 0.62 -3.57 6.47
C SER A 81 1.82 -2.86 7.16
N GLY A 82 2.96 -2.72 6.49
CA GLY A 82 4.14 -2.03 7.02
C GLY A 82 4.12 -0.52 6.82
N ARG A 83 5.15 0.16 7.32
CA ARG A 83 5.27 1.64 7.29
C ARG A 83 6.18 2.15 6.17
N ILE A 84 6.71 1.25 5.36
CA ILE A 84 7.75 1.54 4.38
C ILE A 84 7.27 1.01 3.03
N GLY A 85 7.23 1.93 2.06
CA GLY A 85 7.14 1.63 0.64
C GLY A 85 8.46 2.01 -0.03
N VAL A 86 8.92 1.19 -0.95
CA VAL A 86 10.13 1.43 -1.73
C VAL A 86 9.77 1.37 -3.20
N VAL A 87 10.08 2.45 -3.92
CA VAL A 87 9.98 2.49 -5.38
C VAL A 87 11.38 2.52 -5.94
N THR A 88 11.65 1.60 -6.88
CA THR A 88 12.90 1.56 -7.63
C THR A 88 12.58 1.86 -9.08
N ALA A 89 13.27 2.86 -9.63
CA ALA A 89 13.10 3.29 -11.01
C ALA A 89 14.46 3.66 -11.61
N GLU A 90 14.65 3.31 -12.87
CA GLU A 90 15.60 4.06 -13.71
C GLU A 90 14.92 5.39 -14.08
N LEU A 91 15.64 6.51 -14.01
CA LEU A 91 15.03 7.84 -14.14
C LEU A 91 15.53 8.58 -15.38
N ASP A 92 14.57 9.06 -16.15
CA ASP A 92 14.71 10.14 -17.10
C ASP A 92 13.55 11.13 -16.92
N THR A 93 13.64 12.28 -17.58
CA THR A 93 12.63 13.34 -17.42
C THR A 93 11.22 12.96 -17.89
N SER A 94 11.08 11.94 -18.74
CA SER A 94 9.78 11.44 -19.22
C SER A 94 9.09 10.49 -18.22
N MET A 95 9.80 10.02 -17.19
CA MET A 95 9.28 9.07 -16.21
C MET A 95 8.87 9.68 -14.87
N ALA A 96 9.10 10.98 -14.66
CA ALA A 96 8.79 11.62 -13.38
C ALA A 96 7.31 11.43 -12.96
N ASP A 97 6.39 11.56 -13.92
CA ASP A 97 4.96 11.40 -13.66
C ASP A 97 4.59 9.94 -13.33
N LEU A 98 5.13 8.97 -14.06
CA LEU A 98 4.90 7.56 -13.79
C LEU A 98 5.51 7.13 -12.45
N LEU A 99 6.70 7.65 -12.11
CA LEU A 99 7.29 7.45 -10.79
C LEU A 99 6.38 7.99 -9.69
N LEU A 100 5.78 9.17 -9.88
CA LEU A 100 4.85 9.75 -8.93
C LEU A 100 3.58 8.90 -8.77
N VAL A 101 3.03 8.38 -9.88
CA VAL A 101 1.91 7.43 -9.86
C VAL A 101 2.24 6.19 -9.02
N VAL A 102 3.40 5.56 -9.27
CA VAL A 102 3.81 4.36 -8.52
C VAL A 102 4.09 4.70 -7.06
N THR A 103 4.72 5.84 -6.78
CA THR A 103 4.98 6.31 -5.41
C THR A 103 3.68 6.55 -4.64
N ALA A 104 2.68 7.15 -5.28
CA ALA A 104 1.36 7.36 -4.69
C ALA A 104 0.66 6.01 -4.40
N HIS A 105 0.77 5.03 -5.30
CA HIS A 105 0.26 3.67 -5.09
C HIS A 105 0.91 2.98 -3.88
N GLU A 106 2.25 3.00 -3.79
CA GLU A 106 2.97 2.42 -2.65
C GLU A 106 2.64 3.13 -1.34
N LEU A 107 2.49 4.45 -1.37
CA LEU A 107 2.05 5.21 -0.20
C LEU A 107 0.71 4.71 0.34
N MET A 108 -0.26 4.42 -0.54
CA MET A 108 -1.55 3.87 -0.13
C MET A 108 -1.43 2.49 0.53
N HIS A 109 -0.50 1.64 0.08
CA HIS A 109 -0.21 0.38 0.77
C HIS A 109 0.31 0.59 2.20
N THR A 110 1.13 1.62 2.46
CA THR A 110 1.58 1.94 3.84
C THR A 110 0.43 2.34 4.77
N LEU A 111 -0.67 2.81 4.19
CA LEU A 111 -1.92 3.14 4.87
C LEU A 111 -2.87 1.94 5.01
N GLY A 112 -2.52 0.80 4.40
CA GLY A 112 -3.27 -0.45 4.46
C GLY A 112 -4.30 -0.65 3.36
N ALA A 113 -4.17 0.08 2.24
CA ALA A 113 -4.98 -0.17 1.04
C ALA A 113 -4.60 -1.50 0.37
N SER A 114 -5.61 -2.18 -0.19
CA SER A 114 -5.45 -3.43 -0.95
C SER A 114 -5.45 -3.16 -2.45
N ASP A 115 -4.71 -3.98 -3.20
CA ASP A 115 -4.71 -3.91 -4.66
C ASP A 115 -6.08 -4.16 -5.26
N ARG A 116 -6.39 -3.46 -6.35
CA ARG A 116 -7.62 -3.61 -7.13
C ARG A 116 -7.38 -4.17 -8.51
N TYR A 117 -6.39 -5.04 -8.61
CA TYR A 117 -6.08 -5.83 -9.77
C TYR A 117 -5.86 -7.31 -9.40
N ASP A 118 -6.01 -8.21 -10.37
CA ASP A 118 -5.83 -9.65 -10.16
C ASP A 118 -4.36 -10.09 -10.31
N SER A 119 -4.07 -11.39 -10.17
CA SER A 119 -2.72 -11.94 -10.35
C SER A 119 -2.14 -11.73 -11.76
N THR A 120 -2.97 -11.40 -12.75
CA THR A 120 -2.57 -11.03 -14.12
C THR A 120 -2.35 -9.53 -14.29
N ARG A 121 -2.41 -8.75 -13.19
CA ARG A 121 -2.28 -7.29 -13.13
C ARG A 121 -3.38 -6.54 -13.88
N ARG A 122 -4.55 -7.15 -14.00
CA ARG A 122 -5.72 -6.57 -14.66
C ARG A 122 -6.65 -5.96 -13.64
N THR A 123 -7.19 -4.79 -13.94
CA THR A 123 -8.16 -4.09 -13.07
C THR A 123 -9.34 -5.00 -12.72
N LEU A 124 -9.62 -5.16 -11.43
CA LEU A 124 -10.81 -5.88 -10.94
C LEU A 124 -12.05 -5.03 -11.22
N ILE A 125 -13.05 -5.58 -11.91
CA ILE A 125 -14.29 -4.85 -12.21
C ILE A 125 -15.42 -5.43 -11.33
N PRO A 126 -16.22 -4.60 -10.63
CA PRO A 126 -16.19 -3.14 -10.61
C PRO A 126 -15.24 -2.50 -9.57
N ALA A 127 -14.64 -3.29 -8.67
CA ALA A 127 -13.95 -2.79 -7.47
C ALA A 127 -12.72 -1.90 -7.72
N GLY A 128 -12.12 -1.96 -8.90
CA GLY A 128 -11.00 -1.16 -9.37
C GLY A 128 -11.37 -0.13 -10.45
N LEU A 129 -12.67 0.07 -10.71
CA LEU A 129 -13.13 1.20 -11.51
C LEU A 129 -13.10 2.46 -10.65
N ALA A 130 -12.58 3.55 -11.22
CA ALA A 130 -12.62 4.88 -10.58
C ALA A 130 -14.05 5.39 -10.38
N GLU A 131 -14.92 5.08 -11.35
CA GLU A 131 -16.29 5.55 -11.45
C GLU A 131 -17.21 4.36 -11.84
N PRO A 132 -17.47 3.43 -10.90
CA PRO A 132 -18.22 2.21 -11.20
C PRO A 132 -19.67 2.47 -11.65
N ASP A 133 -20.25 3.60 -11.25
CA ASP A 133 -21.64 3.97 -11.55
C ASP A 133 -21.77 4.91 -12.78
N ARG A 134 -20.66 5.18 -13.49
CA ARG A 134 -20.67 6.10 -14.64
C ARG A 134 -21.50 5.56 -15.80
N MET A 135 -22.25 6.44 -16.47
CA MET A 135 -22.96 6.14 -17.72
C MET A 135 -22.56 7.14 -18.83
N PRO A 136 -21.97 6.71 -19.96
CA PRO A 136 -21.52 5.34 -20.26
C PRO A 136 -20.36 4.89 -19.35
N LEU A 137 -20.26 3.59 -19.06
CA LEU A 137 -19.21 3.07 -18.15
C LEU A 137 -17.80 3.30 -18.70
N TYR A 138 -17.63 3.19 -20.02
CA TYR A 138 -16.33 3.35 -20.70
C TYR A 138 -16.33 4.53 -21.67
N PRO A 139 -15.18 5.18 -21.90
CA PRO A 139 -13.94 5.02 -21.14
C PRO A 139 -14.07 5.64 -19.74
N GLN A 140 -13.49 5.04 -18.71
CA GLN A 140 -13.37 5.69 -17.40
C GLN A 140 -12.56 6.97 -17.55
N ARG A 141 -12.90 8.05 -16.82
CA ARG A 141 -12.15 9.32 -16.92
C ARG A 141 -10.83 9.23 -16.16
N PHE A 142 -10.85 8.54 -15.03
CA PHE A 142 -9.74 8.37 -14.10
C PHE A 142 -9.38 6.89 -13.93
N ALA A 143 -8.17 6.62 -13.45
CA ALA A 143 -7.79 5.34 -12.88
C ALA A 143 -8.03 5.37 -11.37
N GLU A 144 -8.46 4.25 -10.81
CA GLU A 144 -8.44 4.07 -9.36
C GLU A 144 -6.98 3.81 -8.94
N ILE A 145 -6.50 4.49 -7.89
CA ILE A 145 -5.09 4.48 -7.50
C ILE A 145 -4.53 3.08 -7.19
N MET A 146 -5.34 2.18 -6.62
CA MET A 146 -5.00 0.79 -6.32
C MET A 146 -5.24 -0.17 -7.50
N ALA A 147 -5.89 0.27 -8.59
CA ALA A 147 -6.06 -0.52 -9.81
C ALA A 147 -4.89 -0.37 -10.80
N ARG A 148 -4.03 0.64 -10.62
CA ARG A 148 -2.85 1.00 -11.44
C ARG A 148 -3.17 1.47 -12.86
N ASN A 149 -4.22 0.97 -13.51
CA ASN A 149 -4.56 1.27 -14.90
C ASN A 149 -5.96 1.92 -15.03
N ARG A 150 -6.13 2.77 -16.05
CA ARG A 150 -7.42 3.34 -16.45
C ARG A 150 -8.12 2.44 -17.45
N VAL A 151 -9.32 1.96 -17.11
CA VAL A 151 -10.10 1.09 -18.00
C VAL A 151 -10.81 1.91 -19.09
N ILE A 152 -10.44 1.67 -20.34
CA ILE A 152 -10.93 2.46 -21.50
C ILE A 152 -11.95 1.71 -22.36
N ALA A 153 -12.03 0.38 -22.25
CA ALA A 153 -13.05 -0.48 -22.85
C ALA A 153 -13.01 -1.88 -22.18
N PRO A 154 -14.00 -2.76 -22.41
CA PRO A 154 -13.92 -4.15 -21.96
C PRO A 154 -12.61 -4.79 -22.42
N GLY A 155 -11.84 -5.34 -21.48
CA GLY A 155 -10.57 -5.98 -21.80
C GLY A 155 -9.42 -5.02 -22.17
N ARG A 156 -9.62 -3.69 -22.14
CA ARG A 156 -8.61 -2.71 -22.56
C ARG A 156 -8.42 -1.63 -21.49
N GLU A 157 -7.18 -1.48 -21.04
CA GLU A 157 -6.76 -0.52 -20.03
C GLU A 157 -5.47 0.18 -20.46
N THR A 158 -5.21 1.36 -19.91
CA THR A 158 -4.04 2.17 -20.22
C THR A 158 -3.39 2.67 -18.94
N VAL A 159 -2.07 2.80 -18.95
CA VAL A 159 -1.33 3.36 -17.81
C VAL A 159 -1.65 4.85 -17.73
N PRO A 160 -1.98 5.39 -16.55
CA PRO A 160 -2.21 6.81 -16.36
C PRO A 160 -0.92 7.59 -16.60
N GLU A 161 -1.03 8.74 -17.24
CA GLU A 161 0.13 9.56 -17.64
C GLU A 161 0.59 10.49 -16.52
N SER A 162 -0.27 10.79 -15.54
CA SER A 162 0.04 11.64 -14.40
C SER A 162 -0.85 11.33 -13.20
N ILE A 163 -0.49 11.87 -12.03
CA ILE A 163 -1.30 11.75 -10.80
C ILE A 163 -2.68 12.39 -10.94
N ASP A 164 -2.85 13.39 -11.81
CA ASP A 164 -4.15 14.05 -12.05
C ASP A 164 -5.18 13.11 -12.70
N GLN A 165 -4.70 12.00 -13.29
CA GLN A 165 -5.56 10.95 -13.84
C GLN A 165 -5.94 9.90 -12.79
N LEU A 166 -5.46 10.00 -11.55
CA LEU A 166 -5.77 9.07 -10.46
C LEU A 166 -6.85 9.62 -9.54
N VAL A 167 -7.67 8.71 -9.01
CA VAL A 167 -8.59 8.98 -7.90
C VAL A 167 -8.49 7.89 -6.84
N VAL A 168 -8.78 8.24 -5.60
CA VAL A 168 -8.98 7.27 -4.52
C VAL A 168 -10.43 6.78 -4.61
N GLY A 169 -10.63 5.50 -4.97
CA GLY A 169 -11.96 4.91 -5.05
C GLY A 169 -12.61 4.74 -3.67
N ALA A 170 -13.93 4.60 -3.62
CA ALA A 170 -14.69 4.52 -2.35
C ALA A 170 -14.17 3.44 -1.39
N GLN A 171 -13.91 2.23 -1.87
CA GLN A 171 -13.41 1.15 -1.01
C GLN A 171 -11.96 1.41 -0.56
N THR A 172 -11.10 2.00 -1.41
CA THR A 172 -9.74 2.43 -1.01
C THR A 172 -9.81 3.52 0.05
N ALA A 173 -10.70 4.51 -0.12
CA ALA A 173 -10.95 5.56 0.86
C ALA A 173 -11.40 5.00 2.21
N ALA A 174 -12.23 3.96 2.23
CA ALA A 174 -12.63 3.26 3.45
C ALA A 174 -11.44 2.51 4.09
N GLU A 175 -10.61 1.83 3.29
CA GLU A 175 -9.42 1.11 3.78
C GLU A 175 -8.42 2.03 4.46
N ILE A 176 -8.17 3.22 3.90
CA ILE A 176 -7.23 4.20 4.45
C ILE A 176 -7.87 5.16 5.48
N GLY A 177 -9.16 4.99 5.79
CA GLY A 177 -9.87 5.75 6.83
C GLY A 177 -10.35 7.15 6.46
N TRP A 178 -10.41 7.49 5.18
CA TRP A 178 -10.96 8.77 4.71
C TRP A 178 -12.48 8.83 4.77
N THR A 179 -13.12 7.66 4.66
CA THR A 179 -14.56 7.50 4.86
C THR A 179 -14.80 6.45 5.93
N PRO A 180 -15.90 6.52 6.68
CA PRO A 180 -16.29 5.44 7.58
C PRO A 180 -16.35 4.13 6.79
N ALA A 181 -15.87 3.04 7.39
CA ALA A 181 -16.06 1.72 6.79
C ALA A 181 -17.57 1.50 6.56
N PRO A 182 -17.98 1.00 5.37
CA PRO A 182 -19.39 0.74 5.07
C PRO A 182 -20.02 -0.28 6.03
#